data_AF-A0A954Y5Y9-F1
#
_entry.id   AF-A0A954Y5Y9-F1
#
_cell.length_a   1.000
_cell.length_b   1.000
_cell.length_c   1.000
_cell.angle_alpha   90.00
_cell.angle_beta   90.00
_cell.angle_gamma   90.00
#
_symmetry.space_group_name_H-M   'P 1'
#
loop_
_entity.id
_entity.type
_entity.pdbx_description
1 polymer ?
#
loop_
_entity_poly.entity_id
_entity_poly.type
_entity_poly.pdbx_seq_one_letter_code
_entity_poly.pdbx_strand_id
1 'polypeptide(L)'
;MPPLRPLLLFLLGLAAMPLCCLAQPAPARSAGAAYTSAAALQDRGLYDLAAKEWLAMLRAHPEDPLASRARYNLGVCRFQQGDFSAAAKEFQAAATGKYAESVAAAAWANLGLARFNLASSLPPEQQPAASEGYRQAVAAFDRLLKEFPQSSQVATSHYYRGESLAALGETAEAAKSFSAVLTDPNASALHEASRISLARAELESGEPAKAEATLNSLLAATPAGAPLSEAYLLRGEARLAAGNPQAAAEDFAKAAADADPAAMDSVLERHAFALYTGKDYANASDLYARLANRYPDSPLAADARVACAKCLMLSGLDRQAERAFAKLWNAAPTADNAEAAHWLVQTLLKRGKHEEAAQLARQALATSPPPQWRAPLQLALADGLSEQPDGQREALQLFTRYAREHAGA
;
A
#
# COMPACT_ATOMS: atom_id res chain seq x y z
N MET A 1 108.94 35.50 31.72
CA MET A 1 109.31 36.19 30.46
C MET A 1 108.92 35.29 29.30
N PRO A 2 108.42 35.82 28.17
CA PRO A 2 107.19 36.56 27.90
C PRO A 2 106.07 35.64 27.34
N PRO A 3 104.84 36.15 27.12
CA PRO A 3 103.70 35.47 26.52
C PRO A 3 103.62 35.73 25.00
N LEU A 4 102.90 34.88 24.25
CA LEU A 4 102.24 35.30 23.01
C LEU A 4 100.98 34.47 22.76
N ARG A 5 99.85 35.19 22.80
CA ARG A 5 98.50 34.74 22.40
C ARG A 5 98.49 34.23 20.95
N PRO A 6 97.56 33.32 20.62
CA PRO A 6 96.83 33.50 19.37
C PRO A 6 95.31 33.49 19.55
N LEU A 7 94.71 34.41 18.81
CA LEU A 7 93.35 34.54 18.29
C LEU A 7 92.29 33.50 18.71
N LEU A 8 91.20 34.00 19.30
CA LEU A 8 89.87 33.44 19.13
C LEU A 8 89.45 33.56 17.66
N LEU A 9 89.28 32.44 16.98
CA LEU A 9 88.51 32.31 15.75
C LEU A 9 87.23 31.56 16.10
N PHE A 10 86.11 32.30 16.13
CA PHE A 10 84.77 31.75 16.19
C PHE A 10 84.49 31.05 14.85
N LEU A 11 84.53 29.73 14.82
CA LEU A 11 83.94 28.92 13.75
C LEU A 11 82.66 28.29 14.30
N LEU A 12 81.54 28.93 13.96
CA LEU A 12 80.19 28.40 14.11
C LEU A 12 80.09 27.04 13.42
N GLY A 13 79.65 26.04 14.18
CA GLY A 13 79.40 24.69 13.68
C GLY A 13 78.32 24.69 12.60
N LEU A 14 78.63 24.04 11.47
CA LEU A 14 77.66 23.54 10.52
C LEU A 14 76.80 22.47 11.21
N ALA A 15 75.63 22.85 11.70
CA ALA A 15 74.56 21.91 11.99
C ALA A 15 73.97 21.44 10.65
N ALA A 16 74.19 20.17 10.32
CA ALA A 16 73.50 19.52 9.22
C ALA A 16 72.00 19.48 9.56
N MET A 17 71.22 20.37 8.94
CA MET A 17 69.76 20.25 8.94
C MET A 17 69.38 18.97 8.20
N PRO A 18 68.53 18.10 8.78
CA PRO A 18 67.98 16.99 8.02
C PRO A 18 67.13 17.60 6.90
N LEU A 19 67.46 17.26 5.66
CA LEU A 19 66.57 17.47 4.52
C LEU A 19 65.27 16.74 4.85
N CYS A 20 64.29 17.50 5.34
CA CYS A 20 62.91 17.08 5.32
C CYS A 20 62.54 17.01 3.84
N CYS A 21 62.67 15.83 3.23
CA CYS A 21 61.98 15.53 1.98
C CYS A 21 60.50 15.74 2.27
N LEU A 22 59.98 16.92 1.94
CA LEU A 22 58.57 17.11 1.66
C LEU A 22 58.25 16.11 0.56
N ALA A 23 57.71 14.95 0.93
CA ALA A 23 57.08 14.05 -0.01
C ALA A 23 56.03 14.91 -0.72
N GLN A 24 56.31 15.28 -1.98
CA GLN A 24 55.31 15.93 -2.80
C GLN A 24 54.09 15.00 -2.80
N PRO A 25 52.88 15.48 -2.46
CA PRO A 25 51.70 14.65 -2.58
C PRO A 25 51.68 14.10 -4.00
N ALA A 26 51.56 12.78 -4.14
CA ALA A 26 51.52 12.12 -5.44
C ALA A 26 50.55 12.90 -6.34
N PRO A 27 50.92 13.19 -7.60
CA PRO A 27 50.06 13.97 -8.48
C PRO A 27 48.68 13.33 -8.51
N ALA A 28 47.64 14.14 -8.29
CA ALA A 28 46.27 13.66 -8.29
C ALA A 28 46.04 12.85 -9.57
N ARG A 29 45.51 11.62 -9.45
CA ARG A 29 45.16 10.79 -10.61
C ARG A 29 44.34 11.63 -11.58
N SER A 30 44.59 11.49 -12.88
CA SER A 30 43.80 12.19 -13.89
C SER A 30 42.32 11.87 -13.73
N ALA A 31 41.44 12.80 -14.11
CA ALA A 31 39.99 12.62 -14.04
C ALA A 31 39.54 11.31 -14.73
N GLY A 32 40.10 11.01 -15.91
CA GLY A 32 39.83 9.76 -16.62
C GLY A 32 40.27 8.50 -15.86
N ALA A 33 41.46 8.50 -15.24
CA ALA A 33 41.92 7.35 -14.45
C ALA A 33 41.13 7.15 -13.14
N ALA A 34 40.73 8.26 -12.51
CA ALA A 34 39.83 8.20 -11.36
C ALA A 34 38.45 7.67 -11.76
N TYR A 35 37.94 8.12 -12.91
CA TYR A 35 36.66 7.66 -13.46
C TYR A 35 36.64 6.16 -13.72
N THR A 36 37.65 5.63 -14.42
CA THR A 36 37.72 4.19 -14.73
C THR A 36 37.87 3.34 -13.47
N SER A 37 38.64 3.79 -12.49
CA SER A 37 38.78 3.14 -11.19
C SER A 37 37.44 3.06 -10.44
N ALA A 38 36.71 4.17 -10.35
CA ALA A 38 35.42 4.22 -9.67
C ALA A 38 34.35 3.38 -10.39
N ALA A 39 34.31 3.43 -11.73
CA ALA A 39 33.42 2.60 -12.55
C ALA A 39 33.69 1.11 -12.33
N ALA A 40 34.94 0.68 -12.32
CA ALA A 40 35.29 -0.73 -12.12
C ALA A 40 34.86 -1.27 -10.74
N LEU A 41 34.82 -0.42 -9.70
CA LEU A 41 34.27 -0.79 -8.39
C LEU A 41 32.74 -0.90 -8.45
N GLN A 42 32.08 0.04 -9.11
CA GLN A 42 30.64 0.05 -9.27
C GLN A 42 30.14 -1.16 -10.06
N ASP A 43 30.82 -1.53 -11.14
CA ASP A 43 30.50 -2.69 -11.98
C ASP A 43 30.62 -4.01 -11.19
N ARG A 44 31.43 -4.03 -10.13
CA ARG A 44 31.57 -5.16 -9.19
C ARG A 44 30.55 -5.12 -8.05
N GLY A 45 29.62 -4.16 -8.04
CA GLY A 45 28.63 -3.98 -6.98
C GLY A 45 29.20 -3.41 -5.67
N LEU A 46 30.45 -2.93 -5.67
CA LEU A 46 31.11 -2.38 -4.48
C LEU A 46 30.72 -0.90 -4.30
N TYR A 47 29.44 -0.63 -4.14
CA TYR A 47 28.87 0.71 -4.15
C TYR A 47 29.46 1.65 -3.09
N ASP A 48 29.82 1.13 -1.91
CA ASP A 48 30.48 1.90 -0.84
C ASP A 48 31.86 2.43 -1.25
N LEU A 49 32.65 1.59 -1.92
CA LEU A 49 33.99 1.96 -2.39
C LEU A 49 33.89 2.85 -3.63
N ALA A 50 33.01 2.50 -4.56
CA ALA A 50 32.74 3.29 -5.75
C ALA A 50 32.29 4.72 -5.39
N ALA A 51 31.36 4.88 -4.45
CA ALA A 51 30.90 6.19 -4.00
C ALA A 51 32.03 7.05 -3.41
N LYS A 52 32.97 6.45 -2.68
CA LYS A 52 34.15 7.16 -2.15
C LYS A 52 35.07 7.62 -3.29
N GLU A 53 35.33 6.77 -4.28
CA GLU A 53 36.17 7.11 -5.44
C GLU A 53 35.51 8.16 -6.35
N TRP A 54 34.20 8.07 -6.59
CA TRP A 54 33.44 9.09 -7.32
C TRP A 54 33.52 10.45 -6.62
N LEU A 55 33.33 10.47 -5.30
CA LEU A 55 33.45 11.70 -4.51
C LEU A 55 34.87 12.26 -4.52
N ALA A 56 35.90 11.40 -4.47
CA ALA A 56 37.29 11.82 -4.57
C ALA A 56 37.61 12.44 -5.94
N MET A 57 37.11 11.84 -7.03
CA MET A 57 37.22 12.39 -8.38
C MET A 57 36.57 13.77 -8.46
N LEU A 58 35.35 13.93 -7.97
CA LEU A 58 34.61 15.20 -8.03
C LEU A 58 35.26 16.31 -7.20
N ARG A 59 35.95 15.97 -6.11
CA ARG A 59 36.72 16.92 -5.30
C ARG A 59 38.01 17.36 -5.99
N ALA A 60 38.70 16.44 -6.64
CA ALA A 60 39.96 16.74 -7.35
C ALA A 60 39.72 17.44 -8.69
N HIS A 61 38.62 17.13 -9.37
CA HIS A 61 38.32 17.56 -10.74
C HIS A 61 36.87 18.07 -10.89
N PRO A 62 36.45 19.11 -10.15
CA PRO A 62 35.04 19.54 -10.10
C PRO A 62 34.50 20.11 -11.42
N GLU A 63 35.36 20.67 -12.26
CA GLU A 63 35.03 21.32 -13.55
C GLU A 63 35.31 20.44 -14.77
N ASP A 64 35.74 19.18 -14.55
CA ASP A 64 36.07 18.28 -15.65
C ASP A 64 34.82 17.88 -16.44
N PRO A 65 34.91 17.66 -17.77
CA PRO A 65 33.78 17.19 -18.59
C PRO A 65 33.10 15.92 -18.08
N LEU A 66 33.81 15.06 -17.35
CA LEU A 66 33.26 13.86 -16.73
C LEU A 66 32.49 14.13 -15.43
N ALA A 67 32.54 15.33 -14.87
CA ALA A 67 31.97 15.64 -13.56
C ALA A 67 30.46 15.34 -13.49
N SER A 68 29.66 15.75 -14.49
CA SER A 68 28.21 15.42 -14.50
C SER A 68 27.96 13.91 -14.54
N ARG A 69 28.78 13.16 -15.29
CA ARG A 69 28.67 11.70 -15.37
C ARG A 69 29.13 11.01 -14.08
N ALA A 70 30.17 11.53 -13.44
CA ALA A 70 30.64 11.05 -12.14
C ALA A 70 29.60 11.32 -11.04
N ARG A 71 28.93 12.48 -11.04
CA ARG A 71 27.80 12.78 -10.14
C ARG A 71 26.63 11.83 -10.37
N TYR A 72 26.29 11.57 -11.65
CA TYR A 72 25.26 10.59 -11.97
C TYR A 72 25.59 9.21 -11.38
N ASN A 73 26.80 8.70 -11.61
CA ASN A 73 27.25 7.41 -11.08
C ASN A 73 27.33 7.38 -9.54
N LEU A 74 27.75 8.47 -8.91
CA LEU A 74 27.69 8.62 -7.45
C LEU A 74 26.26 8.52 -6.95
N GLY A 75 25.32 9.21 -7.63
CA GLY A 75 23.88 9.10 -7.36
C GLY A 75 23.37 7.67 -7.47
N VAL A 76 23.79 6.92 -8.51
CA VAL A 76 23.45 5.49 -8.66
C VAL A 76 23.98 4.67 -7.48
N CYS A 77 25.24 4.86 -7.07
CA CYS A 77 25.80 4.17 -5.91
C CYS A 77 25.01 4.47 -4.63
N ARG A 78 24.64 5.74 -4.40
CA ARG A 78 23.84 6.16 -3.23
C ARG A 78 22.44 5.57 -3.27
N PHE A 79 21.83 5.49 -4.44
CA PHE A 79 20.52 4.87 -4.62
C PHE A 79 20.56 3.37 -4.27
N GLN A 80 21.57 2.65 -4.74
CA GLN A 80 21.76 1.22 -4.43
C GLN A 80 22.06 0.96 -2.94
N GLN A 81 22.60 1.96 -2.23
CA GLN A 81 22.78 1.92 -0.78
C GLN A 81 21.51 2.24 0.02
N GLY A 82 20.41 2.61 -0.64
CA GLY A 82 19.18 3.07 0.01
C GLY A 82 19.25 4.53 0.52
N ASP A 83 20.35 5.25 0.29
CA ASP A 83 20.47 6.67 0.63
C ASP A 83 19.83 7.53 -0.47
N PHE A 84 18.50 7.46 -0.54
CA PHE A 84 17.70 8.15 -1.56
C PHE A 84 17.83 9.68 -1.46
N SER A 85 18.07 10.22 -0.26
CA SER A 85 18.28 11.65 -0.06
C SER A 85 19.59 12.13 -0.69
N ALA A 86 20.71 11.43 -0.45
CA ALA A 86 21.97 11.76 -1.10
C ALA A 86 21.91 11.49 -2.60
N ALA A 87 21.29 10.39 -3.02
CA ALA A 87 21.11 10.07 -4.44
C ALA A 87 20.38 11.20 -5.18
N ALA A 88 19.28 11.71 -4.63
CA ALA A 88 18.52 12.82 -5.21
C ALA A 88 19.39 14.08 -5.37
N LYS A 89 20.25 14.41 -4.40
CA LYS A 89 21.16 15.57 -4.52
C LYS A 89 22.14 15.40 -5.69
N GLU A 90 22.72 14.21 -5.82
CA GLU A 90 23.71 13.93 -6.86
C GLU A 90 23.07 13.85 -8.25
N PHE A 91 21.89 13.25 -8.39
CA PHE A 91 21.15 13.24 -9.65
C PHE A 91 20.71 14.64 -10.07
N GLN A 92 20.21 15.46 -9.14
CA GLN A 92 19.87 16.84 -9.41
C GLN A 92 21.07 17.62 -9.96
N ALA A 93 22.23 17.45 -9.33
CA ALA A 93 23.44 18.13 -9.75
C ALA A 93 24.01 17.59 -11.08
N ALA A 94 23.85 16.30 -11.35
CA ALA A 94 24.20 15.70 -12.63
C ALA A 94 23.32 16.22 -13.77
N ALA A 95 22.01 16.38 -13.51
CA ALA A 95 21.02 16.82 -14.49
C ALA A 95 21.16 18.30 -14.87
N THR A 96 21.63 19.15 -13.96
CA THR A 96 21.77 20.61 -14.18
C THR A 96 23.23 21.06 -14.33
N GLY A 97 24.18 20.13 -14.35
CA GLY A 97 25.60 20.44 -14.48
C GLY A 97 25.98 20.94 -15.88
N LYS A 98 27.12 21.63 -15.98
CA LYS A 98 27.65 22.21 -17.23
C LYS A 98 27.77 21.19 -18.39
N TYR A 99 28.08 19.93 -18.07
CA TYR A 99 28.27 18.84 -19.03
C TYR A 99 27.16 17.78 -18.94
N ALA A 100 25.94 18.20 -18.57
CA ALA A 100 24.81 17.30 -18.32
C ALA A 100 24.25 16.64 -19.57
N GLU A 101 24.50 17.14 -20.78
CA GLU A 101 23.85 16.69 -22.04
C GLU A 101 23.81 15.16 -22.19
N SER A 102 24.92 14.47 -21.90
CA SER A 102 25.00 13.01 -22.03
C SER A 102 24.27 12.20 -20.95
N VAL A 103 23.86 12.83 -19.85
CA VAL A 103 23.25 12.15 -18.69
C VAL A 103 21.93 12.77 -18.23
N ALA A 104 21.53 13.93 -18.74
CA ALA A 104 20.43 14.73 -18.20
C ALA A 104 19.11 13.96 -18.14
N ALA A 105 18.74 13.24 -19.21
CA ALA A 105 17.54 12.42 -19.22
C ALA A 105 17.59 11.30 -18.15
N ALA A 106 18.68 10.53 -18.10
CA ALA A 106 18.85 9.48 -17.10
C ALA A 106 18.89 10.05 -15.66
N ALA A 107 19.49 11.23 -15.48
CA ALA A 107 19.60 11.90 -14.19
C ALA A 107 18.25 12.45 -13.72
N TRP A 108 17.42 13.05 -14.58
CA TRP A 108 16.07 13.47 -14.22
C TRP A 108 15.16 12.27 -13.88
N ALA A 109 15.24 11.18 -14.63
CA ALA A 109 14.51 9.95 -14.33
C ALA A 109 14.89 9.42 -12.94
N ASN A 110 16.21 9.27 -12.69
CA ASN A 110 16.70 8.74 -11.44
C ASN A 110 16.51 9.69 -10.26
N LEU A 111 16.47 11.00 -10.48
CA LEU A 111 16.06 11.97 -9.47
C LEU A 111 14.61 11.74 -9.06
N GLY A 112 13.70 11.58 -10.04
CA GLY A 112 12.30 11.26 -9.78
C GLY A 112 12.16 9.97 -8.99
N LEU A 113 12.86 8.91 -9.40
CA LEU A 113 12.89 7.63 -8.69
C LEU A 113 13.43 7.76 -7.26
N ALA A 114 14.52 8.49 -7.05
CA ALA A 114 15.08 8.70 -5.71
C ALA A 114 14.09 9.43 -4.80
N ARG A 115 13.41 10.45 -5.31
CA ARG A 115 12.38 11.20 -4.55
C ARG A 115 11.15 10.36 -4.26
N PHE A 116 10.69 9.56 -5.23
CA PHE A 116 9.62 8.60 -5.04
C PHE A 116 9.96 7.60 -3.93
N ASN A 117 11.11 6.91 -4.02
CA ASN A 117 11.52 5.93 -3.02
C ASN A 117 11.73 6.55 -1.64
N LEU A 118 12.30 7.76 -1.57
CA LEU A 118 12.41 8.50 -0.31
C LEU A 118 11.03 8.74 0.29
N ALA A 119 10.08 9.26 -0.50
CA ALA A 119 8.72 9.54 -0.04
C ALA A 119 7.99 8.26 0.42
N SER A 120 8.09 7.17 -0.35
CA SER A 120 7.46 5.88 -0.03
C SER A 120 8.07 5.19 1.19
N SER A 121 9.31 5.52 1.56
CA SER A 121 9.96 4.98 2.76
C SER A 121 9.57 5.69 4.06
N LEU A 122 8.89 6.84 3.97
CA LEU A 122 8.51 7.61 5.15
C LEU A 122 7.33 6.96 5.89
N PRO A 123 7.33 6.97 7.23
CA PRO A 123 6.25 6.39 8.00
C PRO A 123 5.00 7.28 7.95
N PRO A 124 3.80 6.74 8.26
CA PRO A 124 2.53 7.47 8.14
C PRO A 124 2.49 8.81 8.88
N GLU A 125 3.22 8.97 10.01
CA GLU A 125 3.28 10.21 10.77
C GLU A 125 3.97 11.36 10.00
N GLN A 126 4.73 11.02 8.95
CA GLN A 126 5.44 11.98 8.09
C GLN A 126 4.73 12.19 6.74
N GLN A 127 3.42 11.94 6.69
CA GLN A 127 2.62 12.10 5.47
C GLN A 127 2.82 13.45 4.76
N PRO A 128 2.91 14.63 5.43
CA PRO A 128 3.16 15.88 4.72
C PRO A 128 4.51 15.93 3.98
N ALA A 129 5.55 15.32 4.57
CA ALA A 129 6.86 15.22 3.95
C ALA A 129 6.87 14.19 2.80
N ALA A 130 6.12 13.09 2.94
CA ALA A 130 5.92 12.11 1.86
C ALA A 130 5.20 12.75 0.66
N SER A 131 4.10 13.48 0.88
CA SER A 131 3.40 14.20 -0.18
C SER A 131 4.31 15.21 -0.87
N GLU A 132 5.17 15.92 -0.13
CA GLU A 132 6.14 16.82 -0.76
C GLU A 132 7.18 16.05 -1.59
N GLY A 133 7.69 14.92 -1.10
CA GLY A 133 8.59 14.05 -1.86
C GLY A 133 7.97 13.54 -3.16
N TYR A 134 6.70 13.12 -3.15
CA TYR A 134 5.97 12.72 -4.35
C TYR A 134 5.80 13.89 -5.35
N ARG A 135 5.45 15.09 -4.89
CA ARG A 135 5.38 16.28 -5.76
C ARG A 135 6.73 16.58 -6.41
N GLN A 136 7.82 16.47 -5.66
CA GLN A 136 9.16 16.65 -6.20
C GLN A 136 9.56 15.55 -7.19
N ALA A 137 9.07 14.31 -7.01
CA ALA A 137 9.24 13.22 -7.96
C ALA A 137 8.51 13.53 -9.28
N VAL A 138 7.23 13.91 -9.20
CA VAL A 138 6.41 14.36 -10.35
C VAL A 138 7.12 15.47 -11.11
N ALA A 139 7.62 16.50 -10.43
CA ALA A 139 8.32 17.61 -11.06
C ALA A 139 9.58 17.18 -11.84
N ALA A 140 10.33 16.19 -11.34
CA ALA A 140 11.51 15.65 -12.03
C ALA A 140 11.11 14.85 -13.28
N PHE A 141 10.06 14.02 -13.18
CA PHE A 141 9.52 13.29 -14.33
C PHE A 141 8.92 14.22 -15.38
N ASP A 142 8.16 15.25 -14.98
CA ASP A 142 7.62 16.27 -15.89
C ASP A 142 8.72 16.99 -16.67
N ARG A 143 9.84 17.30 -16.00
CA ARG A 143 11.00 17.91 -16.67
C ARG A 143 11.57 16.97 -17.74
N LEU A 144 11.72 15.69 -17.42
CA LEU A 144 12.19 14.69 -18.37
C LEU A 144 11.26 14.56 -19.57
N LEU A 145 9.96 14.40 -19.33
CA LEU A 145 8.96 14.21 -20.37
C LEU A 145 8.86 15.42 -21.30
N LYS A 146 9.11 16.63 -20.77
CA LYS A 146 9.13 17.86 -21.55
C LYS A 146 10.41 18.06 -22.36
N GLU A 147 11.57 17.83 -21.76
CA GLU A 147 12.87 18.15 -22.38
C GLU A 147 13.47 17.00 -23.19
N PHE A 148 13.13 15.77 -22.86
CA PHE A 148 13.67 14.56 -23.46
C PHE A 148 12.56 13.57 -23.88
N PRO A 149 11.55 14.01 -24.69
CA PRO A 149 10.39 13.19 -25.05
C PRO A 149 10.72 11.95 -25.90
N GLN A 150 11.94 11.82 -26.40
CA GLN A 150 12.43 10.66 -27.16
C GLN A 150 13.41 9.78 -26.35
N SER A 151 13.61 10.07 -25.06
CA SER A 151 14.47 9.27 -24.21
C SER A 151 13.89 7.88 -23.96
N SER A 152 14.76 6.86 -23.84
CA SER A 152 14.37 5.53 -23.34
C SER A 152 13.73 5.55 -21.95
N GLN A 153 13.91 6.65 -21.20
CA GLN A 153 13.38 6.80 -19.85
C GLN A 153 11.91 7.27 -19.80
N VAL A 154 11.30 7.60 -20.95
CA VAL A 154 9.95 8.18 -21.01
C VAL A 154 8.90 7.25 -20.41
N ALA A 155 8.87 5.98 -20.80
CA ALA A 155 7.89 5.02 -20.29
C ALA A 155 8.03 4.80 -18.78
N THR A 156 9.25 4.63 -18.28
CA THR A 156 9.52 4.52 -16.83
C THR A 156 9.10 5.80 -16.10
N SER A 157 9.36 6.97 -16.67
CA SER A 157 8.99 8.25 -16.05
C SER A 157 7.48 8.43 -16.00
N HIS A 158 6.74 8.05 -17.04
CA HIS A 158 5.29 8.03 -17.01
C HIS A 158 4.74 7.08 -15.93
N TYR A 159 5.30 5.88 -15.80
CA TYR A 159 4.88 4.92 -14.79
C TYR A 159 5.05 5.48 -13.37
N TYR A 160 6.27 5.89 -13.00
CA TYR A 160 6.53 6.39 -11.64
C TYR A 160 5.95 7.79 -11.37
N ARG A 161 5.71 8.59 -12.41
CA ARG A 161 4.87 9.79 -12.29
C ARG A 161 3.44 9.41 -11.92
N GLY A 162 2.88 8.39 -12.55
CA GLY A 162 1.57 7.83 -12.22
C GLY A 162 1.49 7.35 -10.77
N GLU A 163 2.46 6.54 -10.33
CA GLU A 163 2.55 6.07 -8.95
C GLU A 163 2.63 7.24 -7.94
N SER A 164 3.44 8.25 -8.25
CA SER A 164 3.57 9.44 -7.40
C SER A 164 2.27 10.25 -7.32
N LEU A 165 1.54 10.38 -8.44
CA LEU A 165 0.25 11.07 -8.49
C LEU A 165 -0.84 10.28 -7.76
N ALA A 166 -0.86 8.95 -7.89
CA ALA A 166 -1.77 8.09 -7.16
C ALA A 166 -1.55 8.23 -5.64
N ALA A 167 -0.29 8.25 -5.19
CA ALA A 167 0.04 8.48 -3.77
C ALA A 167 -0.35 9.89 -3.26
N LEU A 168 -0.52 10.86 -4.16
CA LEU A 168 -1.05 12.19 -3.86
C LEU A 168 -2.59 12.26 -3.89
N GLY A 169 -3.27 11.18 -4.28
CA GLY A 169 -4.72 11.16 -4.52
C GLY A 169 -5.13 11.84 -5.83
N GLU A 170 -4.20 12.19 -6.71
CA GLU A 170 -4.44 12.79 -8.02
C GLU A 170 -4.73 11.70 -9.07
N THR A 171 -5.74 10.87 -8.79
CA THR A 171 -6.04 9.61 -9.49
C THR A 171 -6.32 9.79 -10.98
N ALA A 172 -7.00 10.87 -11.38
CA ALA A 172 -7.25 11.16 -12.80
C ALA A 172 -5.96 11.46 -13.59
N GLU A 173 -5.00 12.16 -13.00
CA GLU A 173 -3.69 12.43 -13.63
C GLU A 173 -2.77 11.21 -13.57
N ALA A 174 -2.90 10.40 -12.51
CA ALA A 174 -2.25 9.10 -12.44
C ALA A 174 -2.69 8.18 -13.58
N ALA A 175 -4.00 8.05 -13.82
CA ALA A 175 -4.57 7.27 -14.91
C ALA A 175 -4.07 7.71 -16.29
N LYS A 176 -3.97 9.03 -16.55
CA LYS A 176 -3.36 9.55 -17.78
C LYS A 176 -1.90 9.14 -17.92
N SER A 177 -1.14 9.16 -16.82
CA SER A 177 0.27 8.78 -16.81
C SER A 177 0.47 7.30 -17.10
N PHE A 178 -0.31 6.40 -16.47
CA PHE A 178 -0.26 4.97 -16.76
C PHE A 178 -0.71 4.65 -18.19
N SER A 179 -1.75 5.31 -18.68
CA SER A 179 -2.21 5.16 -20.07
C SER A 179 -1.13 5.52 -21.08
N ALA A 180 -0.31 6.55 -20.79
CA ALA A 180 0.81 6.92 -21.65
C ALA A 180 1.92 5.85 -21.72
N VAL A 181 2.07 5.00 -20.70
CA VAL A 181 3.00 3.84 -20.77
C VAL A 181 2.50 2.80 -21.78
N LEU A 182 1.18 2.61 -21.84
CA LEU A 182 0.55 1.60 -22.70
C LEU A 182 0.59 1.96 -24.20
N THR A 183 0.92 3.21 -24.55
CA THR A 183 1.09 3.64 -25.95
C THR A 183 2.49 3.33 -26.51
N ASP A 184 3.48 3.07 -25.65
CA ASP A 184 4.84 2.72 -26.06
C ASP A 184 4.98 1.19 -26.21
N PRO A 185 5.13 0.65 -27.43
CA PRO A 185 5.27 -0.79 -27.65
C PRO A 185 6.57 -1.36 -27.06
N ASN A 186 7.59 -0.53 -26.82
CA ASN A 186 8.86 -0.97 -26.24
C ASN A 186 8.80 -1.08 -24.71
N ALA A 187 7.72 -0.59 -24.07
CA ALA A 187 7.52 -0.61 -22.64
C ALA A 187 6.84 -1.90 -22.13
N SER A 188 6.95 -3.01 -22.86
CA SER A 188 6.28 -4.29 -22.53
C SER A 188 6.49 -4.75 -21.08
N ALA A 189 7.68 -4.52 -20.51
CA ALA A 189 8.00 -4.84 -19.12
C ALA A 189 7.19 -4.04 -18.07
N LEU A 190 6.63 -2.88 -18.45
CA LEU A 190 5.81 -2.03 -17.59
C LEU A 190 4.31 -2.13 -17.90
N HIS A 191 3.92 -2.77 -19.00
CA HIS A 191 2.53 -2.81 -19.45
C HIS A 191 1.59 -3.52 -18.48
N GLU A 192 2.03 -4.61 -17.84
CA GLU A 192 1.24 -5.31 -16.83
C GLU A 192 1.00 -4.42 -15.60
N ALA A 193 2.09 -3.96 -14.97
CA ALA A 193 2.04 -3.09 -13.81
C ALA A 193 1.24 -1.80 -14.09
N SER A 194 1.38 -1.23 -15.29
CA SER A 194 0.64 -0.04 -15.70
C SER A 194 -0.85 -0.30 -15.90
N ARG A 195 -1.26 -1.48 -16.39
CA ARG A 195 -2.69 -1.84 -16.48
C ARG A 195 -3.32 -2.04 -15.10
N ILE A 196 -2.61 -2.69 -14.18
CA ILE A 196 -3.06 -2.87 -12.79
C ILE A 196 -3.23 -1.50 -12.11
N SER A 197 -2.21 -0.65 -12.21
CA SER A 197 -2.20 0.67 -11.56
C SER A 197 -3.20 1.64 -12.20
N LEU A 198 -3.39 1.55 -13.53
CA LEU A 198 -4.45 2.27 -14.24
C LEU A 198 -5.84 1.85 -13.74
N ALA A 199 -6.12 0.55 -13.68
CA ALA A 199 -7.42 0.06 -13.23
C ALA A 199 -7.73 0.46 -11.79
N ARG A 200 -6.72 0.46 -10.91
CA ARG A 200 -6.83 1.00 -9.54
C ARG A 200 -7.21 2.48 -9.55
N ALA A 201 -6.48 3.31 -10.30
CA ALA A 201 -6.76 4.73 -10.42
C ALA A 201 -8.14 5.02 -11.02
N GLU A 202 -8.59 4.20 -11.99
CA GLU A 202 -9.92 4.28 -12.59
C GLU A 202 -11.02 3.94 -11.56
N LEU A 203 -10.83 2.93 -10.71
CA LEU A 203 -11.77 2.61 -9.63
C LEU A 203 -11.87 3.72 -8.59
N GLU A 204 -10.74 4.24 -8.14
CA GLU A 204 -10.69 5.34 -7.16
C GLU A 204 -11.31 6.63 -7.73
N SER A 205 -11.25 6.81 -9.05
CA SER A 205 -11.90 7.93 -9.75
C SER A 205 -13.40 7.71 -10.00
N GLY A 206 -13.97 6.56 -9.58
CA GLY A 206 -15.37 6.23 -9.79
C GLY A 206 -15.72 5.80 -11.22
N GLU A 207 -14.74 5.25 -11.96
CA GLU A 207 -14.89 4.81 -13.36
C GLU A 207 -14.78 3.28 -13.51
N PRO A 208 -15.65 2.47 -12.84
CA PRO A 208 -15.51 1.02 -12.78
C PRO A 208 -15.58 0.33 -14.16
N ALA A 209 -16.35 0.88 -15.09
CA ALA A 209 -16.43 0.33 -16.45
C ALA A 209 -15.10 0.44 -17.22
N LYS A 210 -14.31 1.50 -16.98
CA LYS A 210 -12.98 1.64 -17.59
C LYS A 210 -11.99 0.68 -16.94
N ALA A 211 -12.01 0.59 -15.60
CA ALA A 211 -11.19 -0.37 -14.86
C ALA A 211 -11.42 -1.81 -15.34
N GLU A 212 -12.68 -2.22 -15.52
CA GLU A 212 -12.98 -3.54 -16.06
C GLU A 212 -12.43 -3.72 -17.49
N ALA A 213 -12.56 -2.72 -18.36
CA ALA A 213 -12.01 -2.80 -19.72
C ALA A 213 -10.47 -2.91 -19.73
N THR A 214 -9.79 -2.12 -18.90
CA THR A 214 -8.33 -2.18 -18.71
C THR A 214 -7.87 -3.57 -18.27
N LEU A 215 -8.56 -4.16 -17.28
CA LEU A 215 -8.24 -5.48 -16.75
C LEU A 215 -8.60 -6.61 -17.72
N ASN A 216 -9.67 -6.47 -18.49
CA ASN A 216 -9.99 -7.39 -19.58
C ASN A 216 -8.88 -7.42 -20.64
N SER A 217 -8.30 -6.27 -20.98
CA SER A 217 -7.14 -6.20 -21.88
C SER A 217 -5.93 -6.91 -21.30
N LEU A 218 -5.63 -6.74 -20.00
CA LEU A 218 -4.53 -7.44 -19.34
C LEU A 218 -4.72 -8.96 -19.38
N LEU A 219 -5.91 -9.42 -18.98
CA LEU A 219 -6.23 -10.85 -18.90
C LEU A 219 -6.27 -11.52 -20.28
N ALA A 220 -6.64 -10.79 -21.33
CA ALA A 220 -6.60 -11.31 -22.70
C ALA A 220 -5.17 -11.41 -23.27
N ALA A 221 -4.26 -10.55 -22.83
CA ALA A 221 -2.86 -10.52 -23.27
C ALA A 221 -1.96 -11.51 -22.49
N THR A 222 -2.45 -12.05 -21.38
CA THR A 222 -1.66 -12.91 -20.49
C THR A 222 -2.04 -14.39 -20.67
N PRO A 223 -1.06 -15.32 -20.71
CA PRO A 223 -1.35 -16.74 -20.78
C PRO A 223 -2.26 -17.22 -19.64
N ALA A 224 -3.13 -18.18 -19.93
CA ALA A 224 -3.98 -18.81 -18.93
C ALA A 224 -3.14 -19.45 -17.80
N GLY A 225 -3.53 -19.21 -16.55
CA GLY A 225 -2.84 -19.71 -15.36
C GLY A 225 -1.69 -18.84 -14.86
N ALA A 226 -1.47 -17.65 -15.44
CA ALA A 226 -0.59 -16.66 -14.83
C ALA A 226 -1.17 -16.15 -13.49
N PRO A 227 -0.32 -15.92 -12.46
CA PRO A 227 -0.77 -15.55 -11.11
C PRO A 227 -1.22 -14.07 -11.05
N LEU A 228 -2.35 -13.77 -11.68
CA LEU A 228 -2.94 -12.44 -11.79
C LEU A 228 -4.00 -12.18 -10.71
N SER A 229 -3.75 -12.64 -9.48
CA SER A 229 -4.70 -12.52 -8.36
C SER A 229 -5.15 -11.07 -8.15
N GLU A 230 -4.22 -10.11 -8.19
CA GLU A 230 -4.52 -8.68 -8.05
C GLU A 230 -5.42 -8.15 -9.18
N ALA A 231 -5.18 -8.57 -10.43
CA ALA A 231 -6.02 -8.14 -11.55
C ALA A 231 -7.44 -8.69 -11.43
N TYR A 232 -7.60 -9.94 -10.97
CA TYR A 232 -8.92 -10.50 -10.70
C TYR A 232 -9.60 -9.80 -9.53
N LEU A 233 -8.89 -9.50 -8.44
CA LEU A 233 -9.44 -8.71 -7.33
C LEU A 233 -9.98 -7.37 -7.82
N LEU A 234 -9.16 -6.58 -8.53
CA LEU A 234 -9.56 -5.27 -9.03
C LEU A 234 -10.74 -5.36 -10.02
N ARG A 235 -10.81 -6.41 -10.85
CA ARG A 235 -11.93 -6.57 -11.79
C ARG A 235 -13.20 -6.98 -11.05
N GLY A 236 -13.08 -7.80 -10.01
CA GLY A 236 -14.16 -8.11 -9.10
C GLY A 236 -14.70 -6.86 -8.41
N GLU A 237 -13.83 -5.97 -7.92
CA GLU A 237 -14.23 -4.66 -7.37
C GLU A 237 -14.95 -3.79 -8.39
N ALA A 238 -14.42 -3.70 -9.61
CA ALA A 238 -15.05 -2.98 -10.71
C ALA A 238 -16.46 -3.49 -11.00
N ARG A 239 -16.62 -4.81 -11.05
CA ARG A 239 -17.91 -5.46 -11.31
C ARG A 239 -18.89 -5.28 -10.16
N LEU A 240 -18.44 -5.32 -8.90
CA LEU A 240 -19.30 -5.00 -7.76
C LEU A 240 -19.80 -3.56 -7.84
N ALA A 241 -18.89 -2.60 -8.08
CA ALA A 241 -19.24 -1.20 -8.21
C ALA A 241 -20.19 -0.94 -9.39
N ALA A 242 -20.08 -1.74 -10.46
CA ALA A 242 -20.99 -1.71 -11.61
C ALA A 242 -22.32 -2.46 -11.38
N GLY A 243 -22.57 -3.04 -10.21
CA GLY A 243 -23.80 -3.75 -9.88
C GLY A 243 -23.89 -5.18 -10.44
N ASN A 244 -22.75 -5.81 -10.76
CA ASN A 244 -22.63 -7.16 -11.32
C ASN A 244 -22.02 -8.15 -10.29
N PRO A 245 -22.70 -8.47 -9.18
CA PRO A 245 -22.13 -9.24 -8.08
C PRO A 245 -21.77 -10.70 -8.44
N GLN A 246 -22.48 -11.33 -9.37
CA GLN A 246 -22.18 -12.70 -9.80
C GLN A 246 -20.84 -12.75 -10.56
N ALA A 247 -20.63 -11.86 -11.52
CA ALA A 247 -19.37 -11.77 -12.27
C ALA A 247 -18.20 -11.36 -11.36
N ALA A 248 -18.47 -10.57 -10.32
CA ALA A 248 -17.48 -10.24 -9.31
C ALA A 248 -17.10 -11.44 -8.45
N ALA A 249 -18.07 -12.26 -8.01
CA ALA A 249 -17.80 -13.47 -7.26
C ALA A 249 -16.92 -14.45 -8.05
N GLU A 250 -17.15 -14.61 -9.35
CA GLU A 250 -16.29 -15.41 -10.23
C GLU A 250 -14.83 -14.91 -10.27
N ASP A 251 -14.63 -13.59 -10.25
CA ASP A 251 -13.30 -13.00 -10.21
C ASP A 251 -12.63 -13.17 -8.85
N PHE A 252 -13.34 -12.96 -7.75
CA PHE A 252 -12.79 -13.21 -6.42
C PHE A 252 -12.46 -14.69 -6.18
N ALA A 253 -13.22 -15.61 -6.79
CA ALA A 253 -12.88 -17.03 -6.80
C ALA A 253 -11.55 -17.30 -7.51
N LYS A 254 -11.28 -16.64 -8.65
CA LYS A 254 -10.01 -16.75 -9.37
C LYS A 254 -8.86 -16.11 -8.61
N ALA A 255 -9.10 -14.95 -7.99
CA ALA A 255 -8.12 -14.33 -7.11
C ALA A 255 -7.73 -15.26 -5.96
N ALA A 256 -8.70 -15.91 -5.32
CA ALA A 256 -8.46 -16.84 -4.22
C ALA A 256 -7.63 -18.08 -4.60
N ALA A 257 -7.50 -18.41 -5.89
CA ALA A 257 -6.72 -19.56 -6.34
C ALA A 257 -5.21 -19.35 -6.13
N ASP A 258 -4.73 -18.11 -6.32
CA ASP A 258 -3.30 -17.74 -6.30
C ASP A 258 -2.98 -16.63 -5.28
N ALA A 259 -3.91 -16.31 -4.39
CA ALA A 259 -3.72 -15.25 -3.40
C ALA A 259 -2.65 -15.62 -2.36
N ASP A 260 -1.86 -14.60 -1.96
CA ASP A 260 -0.95 -14.69 -0.84
C ASP A 260 -1.71 -15.18 0.42
N PRO A 261 -1.19 -16.17 1.16
CA PRO A 261 -1.77 -16.58 2.44
C PRO A 261 -2.10 -15.43 3.40
N ALA A 262 -1.31 -14.35 3.39
CA ALA A 262 -1.52 -13.16 4.21
C ALA A 262 -2.71 -12.29 3.76
N ALA A 263 -3.13 -12.39 2.49
CA ALA A 263 -4.27 -11.64 1.94
C ALA A 263 -5.54 -12.50 1.81
N MET A 264 -5.43 -13.82 2.03
CA MET A 264 -6.50 -14.78 1.75
C MET A 264 -7.78 -14.52 2.55
N ASP A 265 -7.67 -14.01 3.78
CA ASP A 265 -8.85 -13.66 4.59
C ASP A 265 -9.68 -12.54 3.94
N SER A 266 -9.01 -11.50 3.45
CA SER A 266 -9.61 -10.36 2.78
C SER A 266 -10.21 -10.78 1.43
N VAL A 267 -9.52 -11.65 0.67
CA VAL A 267 -10.05 -12.20 -0.59
C VAL A 267 -11.33 -13.02 -0.35
N LEU A 268 -11.33 -13.87 0.70
CA LEU A 268 -12.52 -14.64 1.08
C LEU A 268 -13.68 -13.74 1.51
N GLU A 269 -13.39 -12.65 2.23
CA GLU A 269 -14.40 -11.66 2.64
C GLU A 269 -15.05 -11.02 1.42
N ARG A 270 -14.25 -10.49 0.48
CA ARG A 270 -14.77 -9.85 -0.75
C ARG A 270 -15.56 -10.82 -1.61
N HIS A 271 -15.10 -12.06 -1.72
CA HIS A 271 -15.84 -13.11 -2.42
C HIS A 271 -17.20 -13.41 -1.76
N ALA A 272 -17.21 -13.62 -0.44
CA ALA A 272 -18.44 -13.88 0.30
C ALA A 272 -19.41 -12.69 0.22
N PHE A 273 -18.90 -11.46 0.29
CA PHE A 273 -19.68 -10.24 0.15
C PHE A 273 -20.30 -10.11 -1.24
N ALA A 274 -19.57 -10.47 -2.30
CA ALA A 274 -20.10 -10.48 -3.65
C ALA A 274 -21.25 -11.49 -3.81
N LEU A 275 -21.11 -12.70 -3.28
CA LEU A 275 -22.17 -13.71 -3.27
C LEU A 275 -23.38 -13.25 -2.46
N TYR A 276 -23.16 -12.66 -1.28
CA TYR A 276 -24.21 -12.08 -0.45
C TYR A 276 -24.99 -10.99 -1.21
N THR A 277 -24.29 -10.08 -1.87
CA THR A 277 -24.88 -9.01 -2.70
C THR A 277 -25.67 -9.59 -3.88
N GLY A 278 -25.17 -10.68 -4.46
CA GLY A 278 -25.84 -11.47 -5.50
C GLY A 278 -26.99 -12.35 -4.98
N LYS A 279 -27.30 -12.30 -3.68
CA LYS A 279 -28.30 -13.12 -2.96
C LYS A 279 -28.04 -14.62 -2.95
N ASP A 280 -26.82 -15.04 -3.29
CA ASP A 280 -26.35 -16.41 -3.13
C ASP A 280 -25.89 -16.63 -1.69
N TYR A 281 -26.85 -16.57 -0.78
CA TYR A 281 -26.60 -16.65 0.66
C TYR A 281 -26.04 -18.02 1.08
N ALA A 282 -26.34 -19.09 0.33
CA ALA A 282 -25.84 -20.42 0.64
C ALA A 282 -24.31 -20.46 0.48
N ASN A 283 -23.81 -20.10 -0.71
CA ASN A 283 -22.37 -20.09 -0.97
C ASN A 283 -21.65 -18.99 -0.17
N ALA A 284 -22.30 -17.83 0.05
CA ALA A 284 -21.75 -16.79 0.93
C ALA A 284 -21.55 -17.31 2.36
N SER A 285 -22.51 -18.07 2.91
CA SER A 285 -22.40 -18.63 4.26
C SER A 285 -21.21 -19.58 4.41
N ASP A 286 -20.93 -20.40 3.39
CA ASP A 286 -19.81 -21.34 3.38
C ASP A 286 -18.46 -20.61 3.35
N LEU A 287 -18.34 -19.54 2.56
CA LEU A 287 -17.12 -18.75 2.51
C LEU A 287 -16.88 -17.96 3.80
N TYR A 288 -17.90 -17.35 4.37
CA TYR A 288 -17.78 -16.68 5.67
C TYR A 288 -17.41 -17.67 6.79
N ALA A 289 -17.99 -18.88 6.79
CA ALA A 289 -17.59 -19.94 7.71
C ALA A 289 -16.13 -20.36 7.50
N ARG A 290 -15.69 -20.49 6.24
CA ARG A 290 -14.30 -20.81 5.90
C ARG A 290 -13.33 -19.74 6.40
N LEU A 291 -13.65 -18.46 6.21
CA LEU A 291 -12.85 -17.34 6.73
C LEU A 291 -12.72 -17.47 8.24
N ALA A 292 -13.84 -17.53 8.96
CA ALA A 292 -13.87 -17.56 10.42
C ALA A 292 -13.18 -18.77 11.06
N ASN A 293 -13.18 -19.92 10.37
CA ASN A 293 -12.58 -21.16 10.86
C ASN A 293 -11.10 -21.29 10.48
N ARG A 294 -10.70 -20.83 9.28
CA ARG A 294 -9.33 -20.96 8.80
C ARG A 294 -8.43 -19.83 9.30
N TYR A 295 -9.00 -18.66 9.56
CA TYR A 295 -8.31 -17.45 10.00
C TYR A 295 -8.94 -16.91 11.30
N PRO A 296 -8.93 -17.69 12.40
CA PRO A 296 -9.64 -17.30 13.63
C PRO A 296 -9.12 -16.01 14.27
N ASP A 297 -7.84 -15.68 14.05
CA ASP A 297 -7.16 -14.49 14.55
C ASP A 297 -7.28 -13.27 13.61
N SER A 298 -7.87 -13.44 12.42
CA SER A 298 -8.12 -12.32 11.51
C SER A 298 -9.10 -11.33 12.16
N PRO A 299 -8.88 -10.00 12.00
CA PRO A 299 -9.85 -9.00 12.46
C PRO A 299 -11.23 -9.17 11.79
N LEU A 300 -11.29 -9.83 10.63
CA LEU A 300 -12.52 -10.11 9.89
C LEU A 300 -13.29 -11.33 10.44
N ALA A 301 -12.67 -12.15 11.30
CA ALA A 301 -13.23 -13.43 11.71
C ALA A 301 -14.50 -13.31 12.56
N ALA A 302 -14.59 -12.29 13.41
CA ALA A 302 -15.79 -12.06 14.23
C ALA A 302 -16.99 -11.69 13.35
N ASP A 303 -16.82 -10.70 12.48
CA ASP A 303 -17.85 -10.23 11.55
C ASP A 303 -18.26 -11.33 10.57
N ALA A 304 -17.30 -12.12 10.07
CA ALA A 304 -17.60 -13.26 9.22
C ALA A 304 -18.50 -14.30 9.90
N ARG A 305 -18.36 -14.55 11.21
CA ARG A 305 -19.27 -15.49 11.91
C ARG A 305 -20.69 -14.96 11.96
N VAL A 306 -20.85 -13.66 12.21
CA VAL A 306 -22.18 -13.00 12.20
C VAL A 306 -22.76 -13.03 10.78
N ALA A 307 -21.96 -12.68 9.77
CA ALA A 307 -22.37 -12.70 8.37
C ALA A 307 -22.77 -14.11 7.91
N CYS A 308 -22.02 -15.15 8.29
CA CYS A 308 -22.38 -16.54 8.05
C CYS A 308 -23.75 -16.88 8.63
N ALA A 309 -23.99 -16.56 9.91
CA ALA A 309 -25.26 -16.84 10.57
C ALA A 309 -26.44 -16.09 9.94
N LYS A 310 -26.24 -14.82 9.53
CA LYS A 310 -27.22 -14.03 8.78
C LYS A 310 -27.51 -14.65 7.41
N CYS A 311 -26.49 -15.10 6.69
CA CYS A 311 -26.67 -15.78 5.41
C CYS A 311 -27.50 -17.06 5.57
N LEU A 312 -27.24 -17.88 6.59
CA LEU A 312 -28.05 -19.07 6.89
C LEU A 312 -29.53 -18.72 7.12
N MET A 313 -29.81 -17.63 7.84
CA MET A 313 -31.17 -17.14 8.08
C MET A 313 -31.84 -16.68 6.77
N LEU A 314 -31.11 -15.95 5.92
CA LEU A 314 -31.59 -15.47 4.62
C LEU A 314 -31.80 -16.61 3.61
N SER A 315 -31.04 -17.70 3.73
CA SER A 315 -31.25 -18.96 2.99
C SER A 315 -32.45 -19.77 3.51
N GLY A 316 -33.14 -19.33 4.57
CA GLY A 316 -34.24 -20.06 5.20
C GLY A 316 -33.80 -21.27 6.03
N LEU A 317 -32.49 -21.40 6.31
CA LEU A 317 -31.93 -22.47 7.14
C LEU A 317 -32.03 -22.09 8.62
N ASP A 318 -33.23 -21.76 9.09
CA ASP A 318 -33.48 -21.14 10.39
C ASP A 318 -32.95 -21.97 11.58
N ARG A 319 -32.94 -23.31 11.47
CA ARG A 319 -32.34 -24.17 12.51
C ARG A 319 -30.83 -24.03 12.61
N GLN A 320 -30.16 -23.84 11.47
CA GLN A 320 -28.71 -23.65 11.43
C GLN A 320 -28.36 -22.24 11.91
N ALA A 321 -29.13 -21.24 11.47
CA ALA A 321 -29.01 -19.86 11.95
C ALA A 321 -29.19 -19.77 13.48
N GLU A 322 -30.22 -20.41 14.05
CA GLU A 322 -30.44 -20.48 15.50
C GLU A 322 -29.22 -21.02 16.24
N ARG A 323 -28.66 -22.15 15.77
CA ARG A 323 -27.46 -22.74 16.38
C ARG A 323 -26.25 -21.82 16.26
N ALA A 324 -26.07 -21.17 15.11
CA ALA A 324 -24.95 -20.28 14.86
C ALA A 324 -25.01 -19.03 15.75
N PHE A 325 -26.15 -18.34 15.79
CA PHE A 325 -26.34 -17.18 16.67
C PHE A 325 -26.30 -17.55 18.15
N ALA A 326 -26.86 -18.71 18.54
CA ALA A 326 -26.74 -19.21 19.92
C ALA A 326 -25.29 -19.44 20.32
N LYS A 327 -24.46 -20.01 19.45
CA LYS A 327 -23.03 -20.15 19.70
C LYS A 327 -22.34 -18.79 19.90
N LEU A 328 -22.69 -17.80 19.09
CA LEU A 328 -22.11 -16.44 19.17
C LEU A 328 -22.53 -15.71 20.45
N TRP A 329 -23.81 -15.79 20.82
CA TRP A 329 -24.32 -15.20 22.06
C TRP A 329 -23.70 -15.86 23.30
N ASN A 330 -23.76 -17.20 23.36
CA ASN A 330 -23.35 -17.96 24.53
C ASN A 330 -21.83 -17.98 24.76
N ALA A 331 -21.03 -17.64 23.74
CA ALA A 331 -19.57 -17.53 23.90
C ALA A 331 -19.18 -16.40 24.87
N ALA A 332 -19.91 -15.28 24.86
CA ALA A 332 -19.69 -14.14 25.75
C ALA A 332 -20.95 -13.27 25.88
N PRO A 333 -21.93 -13.59 26.75
CA PRO A 333 -23.21 -12.86 26.83
C PRO A 333 -23.05 -11.44 27.41
N THR A 334 -22.69 -10.46 26.58
CA THR A 334 -22.36 -9.09 26.99
C THR A 334 -23.09 -8.05 26.13
N ALA A 335 -22.89 -6.75 26.42
CA ALA A 335 -23.42 -5.68 25.56
C ALA A 335 -22.82 -5.73 24.14
N ASP A 336 -21.55 -6.14 24.03
CA ASP A 336 -20.77 -6.09 22.78
C ASP A 336 -21.26 -7.07 21.71
N ASN A 337 -21.86 -8.21 22.09
CA ASN A 337 -22.42 -9.19 21.13
C ASN A 337 -23.95 -9.19 21.12
N ALA A 338 -24.58 -8.09 21.54
CA ALA A 338 -26.03 -7.91 21.53
C ALA A 338 -26.66 -8.08 20.14
N GLU A 339 -25.89 -7.87 19.06
CA GLU A 339 -26.30 -8.20 17.70
C GLU A 339 -26.64 -9.68 17.54
N ALA A 340 -25.79 -10.58 18.05
CA ALA A 340 -26.02 -12.02 17.96
C ALA A 340 -27.28 -12.42 18.73
N ALA A 341 -27.51 -11.82 19.90
CA ALA A 341 -28.75 -12.01 20.65
C ALA A 341 -29.97 -11.53 19.86
N HIS A 342 -29.91 -10.34 19.26
CA HIS A 342 -30.99 -9.80 18.45
C HIS A 342 -31.39 -10.77 17.34
N TRP A 343 -30.42 -11.22 16.52
CA TRP A 343 -30.72 -12.14 15.42
C TRP A 343 -31.16 -13.53 15.89
N LEU A 344 -30.66 -14.00 17.04
CA LEU A 344 -31.14 -15.24 17.65
C LEU A 344 -32.62 -15.12 18.07
N VAL A 345 -32.99 -14.04 18.76
CA VAL A 345 -34.38 -13.77 19.15
C VAL A 345 -35.28 -13.72 17.92
N GLN A 346 -34.88 -12.98 16.87
CA GLN A 346 -35.63 -12.92 15.61
C GLN A 346 -35.80 -14.30 14.96
N THR A 347 -34.75 -15.12 14.98
CA THR A 347 -34.81 -16.49 14.46
C THR A 347 -35.76 -17.37 15.29
N LEU A 348 -35.76 -17.24 16.62
CA LEU A 348 -36.67 -17.96 17.51
C LEU A 348 -38.13 -17.56 17.29
N LEU A 349 -38.42 -16.26 17.15
CA LEU A 349 -39.75 -15.73 16.84
C LEU A 349 -40.26 -16.26 15.50
N LYS A 350 -39.44 -16.20 14.43
CA LYS A 350 -39.78 -16.76 13.11
C LYS A 350 -40.11 -18.26 13.18
N ARG A 351 -39.48 -18.99 14.11
CA ARG A 351 -39.73 -20.41 14.36
C ARG A 351 -40.88 -20.70 15.33
N GLY A 352 -41.59 -19.68 15.82
CA GLY A 352 -42.71 -19.81 16.76
C GLY A 352 -42.30 -20.12 18.21
N LYS A 353 -41.01 -19.99 18.55
CA LYS A 353 -40.47 -20.25 19.89
C LYS A 353 -40.56 -18.99 20.77
N HIS A 354 -41.78 -18.49 20.97
CA HIS A 354 -42.03 -17.20 21.60
C HIS A 354 -41.52 -17.09 23.05
N GLU A 355 -41.61 -18.18 23.82
CA GLU A 355 -41.11 -18.22 25.21
C GLU A 355 -39.59 -18.13 25.28
N GLU A 356 -38.87 -18.95 24.51
CA GLU A 356 -37.41 -18.90 24.39
C GLU A 356 -36.95 -17.52 23.91
N ALA A 357 -37.64 -16.94 22.92
CA ALA A 357 -37.35 -15.61 22.38
C ALA A 357 -37.48 -14.52 23.45
N ALA A 358 -38.58 -14.51 24.21
CA ALA A 358 -38.80 -13.53 25.27
C ALA A 358 -37.77 -13.67 26.40
N GLN A 359 -37.45 -14.89 26.82
CA GLN A 359 -36.43 -15.12 27.85
C GLN A 359 -35.06 -14.60 27.41
N LEU A 360 -34.66 -14.92 26.18
CA LEU A 360 -33.39 -14.48 25.63
C LEU A 360 -33.33 -12.95 25.45
N ALA A 361 -34.42 -12.34 24.98
CA ALA A 361 -34.49 -10.88 24.84
C ALA A 361 -34.34 -10.18 26.20
N ARG A 362 -34.92 -10.71 27.29
CA ARG A 362 -34.69 -10.20 28.65
C ARG A 362 -33.23 -10.31 29.07
N GLN A 363 -32.60 -11.47 28.82
CA GLN A 363 -31.18 -11.67 29.14
C GLN A 363 -30.30 -10.67 28.40
N ALA A 364 -30.53 -10.48 27.10
CA ALA A 364 -29.80 -9.53 26.29
C ALA A 364 -30.02 -8.08 26.73
N LEU A 365 -31.24 -7.69 27.11
CA LEU A 365 -31.52 -6.35 27.64
C LEU A 365 -30.83 -6.10 29.00
N ALA A 366 -30.66 -7.14 29.82
CA ALA A 366 -29.99 -7.04 31.11
C ALA A 366 -28.47 -6.75 30.98
N THR A 367 -27.86 -7.01 29.82
CA THR A 367 -26.45 -6.64 29.58
C THR A 367 -26.25 -5.16 29.25
N SER A 368 -27.34 -4.36 29.24
CA SER A 368 -27.33 -2.93 28.88
C SER A 368 -26.81 -2.68 27.44
N PRO A 369 -27.41 -3.32 26.42
CA PRO A 369 -26.90 -3.28 25.05
C PRO A 369 -26.97 -1.87 24.46
N PRO A 370 -26.15 -1.53 23.43
CA PRO A 370 -26.17 -0.23 22.77
C PRO A 370 -27.56 0.14 22.22
N PRO A 371 -27.89 1.44 22.06
CA PRO A 371 -29.21 1.88 21.60
C PRO A 371 -29.67 1.21 20.30
N GLN A 372 -28.78 0.97 19.34
CA GLN A 372 -29.11 0.31 18.07
C GLN A 372 -29.66 -1.11 18.23
N TRP A 373 -29.35 -1.79 19.35
CA TRP A 373 -29.82 -3.14 19.65
C TRP A 373 -30.89 -3.17 20.75
N ARG A 374 -30.89 -2.18 21.65
CA ARG A 374 -31.84 -2.09 22.75
C ARG A 374 -33.29 -1.99 22.27
N ALA A 375 -33.59 -1.06 21.37
CA ALA A 375 -34.97 -0.83 20.92
C ALA A 375 -35.51 -2.04 20.13
N PRO A 376 -34.75 -2.63 19.18
CA PRO A 376 -35.17 -3.87 18.51
C PRO A 376 -35.35 -5.06 19.46
N LEU A 377 -34.52 -5.20 20.50
CA LEU A 377 -34.67 -6.26 21.51
C LEU A 377 -35.90 -6.05 22.40
N GLN A 378 -36.25 -4.81 22.74
CA GLN A 378 -37.48 -4.50 23.48
C GLN A 378 -38.72 -4.82 22.65
N LEU A 379 -38.70 -4.49 21.36
CA LEU A 379 -39.79 -4.83 20.45
C LEU A 379 -39.94 -6.34 20.30
N ALA A 380 -38.83 -7.04 20.08
CA ALA A 380 -38.84 -8.51 19.97
C ALA A 380 -39.25 -9.21 21.28
N LEU A 381 -38.93 -8.62 22.44
CA LEU A 381 -39.45 -9.08 23.73
C LEU A 381 -40.97 -8.93 23.80
N ALA A 382 -41.51 -7.78 23.36
CA ALA A 382 -42.94 -7.55 23.32
C ALA A 382 -43.66 -8.55 22.40
N ASP A 383 -43.11 -8.80 21.21
CA ASP A 383 -43.62 -9.81 20.26
C ASP A 383 -43.61 -11.22 20.86
N GLY A 384 -42.52 -11.61 21.54
CA GLY A 384 -42.45 -12.90 22.22
C GLY A 384 -43.44 -13.04 23.37
N LEU A 385 -43.77 -11.95 24.07
CA LEU A 385 -44.71 -11.92 25.18
C LEU A 385 -46.18 -11.83 24.76
N SER A 386 -46.50 -11.24 23.59
CA SER A 386 -47.90 -11.13 23.13
C SER A 386 -48.53 -12.48 22.82
N GLU A 387 -47.71 -13.45 22.41
CA GLU A 387 -48.11 -14.83 22.15
C GLU A 387 -48.15 -15.70 23.42
N GLN A 388 -47.84 -15.13 24.59
CA GLN A 388 -47.92 -15.81 25.89
C GLN A 388 -49.13 -15.31 26.68
N PRO A 389 -50.01 -16.18 27.20
CA PRO A 389 -51.19 -15.76 27.96
C PRO A 389 -50.88 -14.80 29.12
N ASP A 390 -49.80 -15.06 29.86
CA ASP A 390 -49.41 -14.25 31.02
C ASP A 390 -48.55 -13.03 30.63
N GLY A 391 -48.06 -12.98 29.39
CA GLY A 391 -47.16 -11.94 28.89
C GLY A 391 -47.86 -10.73 28.25
N GLN A 392 -49.13 -10.85 27.86
CA GLN A 392 -49.85 -9.84 27.06
C GLN A 392 -49.89 -8.45 27.70
N ARG A 393 -50.02 -8.36 29.02
CA ARG A 393 -50.04 -7.06 29.73
C ARG A 393 -48.69 -6.35 29.63
N GLU A 394 -47.60 -7.09 29.79
CA GLU A 394 -46.25 -6.54 29.68
C GLU A 394 -45.91 -6.19 28.23
N ALA A 395 -46.30 -7.05 27.28
CA ALA A 395 -46.18 -6.77 25.85
C ALA A 395 -46.84 -5.43 25.47
N LEU A 396 -48.09 -5.20 25.92
CA LEU A 396 -48.80 -3.95 25.66
C LEU A 396 -48.07 -2.73 26.25
N GLN A 397 -47.48 -2.85 27.44
CA GLN A 397 -46.70 -1.77 28.05
C GLN A 397 -45.43 -1.46 27.26
N LEU A 398 -44.73 -2.49 26.78
CA LEU A 398 -43.53 -2.36 25.96
C LEU A 398 -43.86 -1.71 24.60
N PHE A 399 -44.88 -2.18 23.90
CA PHE A 399 -45.34 -1.56 22.65
C PHE A 399 -45.76 -0.11 22.84
N THR A 400 -46.49 0.21 23.91
CA THR A 400 -46.92 1.58 24.22
C THR A 400 -45.71 2.49 24.48
N ARG A 401 -44.70 2.00 25.21
CA ARG A 401 -43.46 2.74 25.45
C ARG A 401 -42.71 2.99 24.15
N TYR A 402 -42.50 1.95 23.36
CA TYR A 402 -41.81 2.03 22.08
C TYR A 402 -42.49 3.05 21.15
N ALA A 403 -43.81 3.00 21.03
CA ALA A 403 -44.59 3.95 20.23
C ALA A 403 -44.41 5.40 20.69
N ARG A 404 -44.41 5.67 22.00
CA ARG A 404 -44.19 7.02 22.53
C ARG A 404 -42.78 7.55 22.25
N GLU A 405 -41.78 6.69 22.35
CA GLU A 405 -40.38 7.05 22.12
C GLU A 405 -40.07 7.34 20.64
N HIS A 406 -40.84 6.78 19.70
CA HIS A 406 -40.59 6.88 18.26
C HIS A 406 -41.68 7.64 17.47
N ALA A 407 -42.74 8.14 18.11
CA ALA A 407 -43.83 8.87 17.44
C ALA A 407 -43.50 10.32 17.02
N GLY A 408 -42.26 10.78 17.22
CA GLY A 408 -41.82 12.15 16.90
C GLY A 408 -40.55 12.26 16.06
N ALA A 409 -40.13 11.16 15.40
CA ALA A 409 -38.96 11.11 14.52
C ALA A 409 -39.34 11.26 13.04
#